data_AF-A0A1M7QIV9-F1
#
_entry.id   AF-A0A1M7QIV9-F1
#
_cell.length_a   1.000
_cell.length_b   1.000
_cell.length_c   1.000
_cell.angle_alpha   90.00
_cell.angle_beta   90.00
_cell.angle_gamma   90.00
#
_symmetry.space_group_name_H-M   'P 1'
#
loop_
_entity.id
_entity.type
_entity.pdbx_description
1 polymer ?
#
loop_
_entity_poly.entity_id
_entity_poly.type
_entity_poly.pdbx_seq_one_letter_code
_entity_poly.pdbx_strand_id
1 'polypeptide(L)'
;MEFDDPTPPLYQPLVDLRNGAVASLEALHTGADSLPALRRSCQDRQHWQGGVLDGGDLQVAINVAPAQLHDPHFGPAVAALLDQYAIQPATLTLELSEATLTKNPTASDSALAFFKQLGACLTLDQFGSGPACLRNLKRYPFDYIKLDAACVTHVADDEGAAAMCQALIAMAHYLGIRVAADGVHTEAQCAFLRNNLCDLIQGPFYAPPLTPTEVGALLREDRRLPPHLLRVQARRRCLLLVDDEANILSALRRLLRPDGYEILSADCGEQGLELLARQPVDVIISDQRMPGLSGADFLRQARILRPDTIRIMLSGYTELQSVTDAVNEGAIYKFLTKPWNDDHLRAHLRDAFRLKEIADDNLRLTMEVRNANHELASANRRMEQLLHQMQRQIDRDEISLNIAHDILQQLPLPVIGMDDVGMIAFVNGAAGRLFQRSGALLGNAASAVLPALFPGGALPPPGHLAHIDGLRYAVQAYPMGLHSASRGSLITLSHCEDAP
;
A
#
# COMPACT_ATOMS: atom_id res chain seq x y z
N MET A 1 -10.45 -34.14 -27.51
CA MET A 1 -10.35 -33.71 -26.10
C MET A 1 -10.18 -32.21 -26.13
N GLU A 2 -11.30 -31.49 -26.04
CA GLU A 2 -11.29 -30.05 -25.77
C GLU A 2 -10.68 -29.88 -24.38
N PHE A 3 -9.49 -29.29 -24.31
CA PHE A 3 -8.98 -28.78 -23.05
C PHE A 3 -9.85 -27.56 -22.75
N ASP A 4 -10.66 -27.69 -21.71
CA ASP A 4 -11.49 -26.62 -21.14
C ASP A 4 -10.56 -25.43 -20.86
N ASP A 5 -10.68 -24.37 -21.65
CA ASP A 5 -9.95 -23.13 -21.41
C ASP A 5 -10.52 -22.56 -20.10
N PRO A 6 -9.72 -22.42 -19.02
CA PRO A 6 -10.25 -21.99 -17.74
C PRO A 6 -11.02 -20.68 -17.91
N THR A 7 -12.23 -20.63 -17.36
CA THR A 7 -13.09 -19.46 -17.42
C THR A 7 -12.28 -18.21 -17.07
N PRO A 8 -12.28 -17.16 -17.91
CA PRO A 8 -11.46 -15.98 -17.68
C PRO A 8 -11.82 -15.35 -16.33
N PRO A 9 -10.84 -14.84 -15.57
CA PRO A 9 -11.11 -14.21 -14.30
C PRO A 9 -11.97 -12.95 -14.49
N LEU A 10 -12.84 -12.71 -13.52
CA LEU A 10 -13.50 -11.42 -13.36
C LEU A 10 -12.71 -10.59 -12.35
N TYR A 11 -12.83 -9.27 -12.43
CA TYR A 11 -12.08 -8.34 -11.61
C TYR A 11 -13.03 -7.50 -10.80
N GLN A 12 -12.89 -7.52 -9.49
CA GLN A 12 -13.68 -6.66 -8.62
C GLN A 12 -12.81 -5.51 -8.09
N PRO A 13 -13.23 -4.24 -8.24
CA PRO A 13 -12.46 -3.10 -7.74
C PRO A 13 -12.48 -3.00 -6.21
N LEU A 14 -11.31 -2.68 -5.64
CA LEU A 14 -11.15 -2.17 -4.30
C LEU A 14 -10.98 -0.65 -4.36
N VAL A 15 -11.70 0.06 -3.50
CA VAL A 15 -11.85 1.51 -3.57
C VAL A 15 -11.32 2.17 -2.31
N ASP A 16 -10.46 3.17 -2.46
CA ASP A 16 -9.89 3.94 -1.35
C ASP A 16 -10.94 4.89 -0.76
N LEU A 17 -11.26 4.71 0.52
CA LEU A 17 -12.29 5.50 1.21
C LEU A 17 -11.89 6.96 1.43
N ARG A 18 -10.62 7.33 1.27
CA ARG A 18 -10.13 8.71 1.45
C ARG A 18 -10.42 9.58 0.24
N ASN A 19 -10.33 9.02 -0.97
CA ASN A 19 -10.45 9.76 -2.23
C ASN A 19 -11.53 9.21 -3.18
N GLY A 20 -12.13 8.07 -2.83
CA GLY A 20 -13.20 7.40 -3.56
C GLY A 20 -12.78 6.72 -4.85
N ALA A 21 -11.49 6.68 -5.19
CA ALA A 21 -10.99 6.09 -6.44
C ALA A 21 -10.68 4.59 -6.28
N VAL A 22 -10.67 3.89 -7.42
CA VAL A 22 -10.14 2.53 -7.48
C VAL A 22 -8.66 2.56 -7.10
N ALA A 23 -8.28 1.70 -6.16
CA ALA A 23 -6.90 1.55 -5.70
C ALA A 23 -6.27 0.25 -6.21
N SER A 24 -7.04 -0.82 -6.29
CA SER A 24 -6.61 -2.13 -6.75
C SER A 24 -7.78 -2.95 -7.27
N LEU A 25 -7.48 -4.12 -7.84
CA LEU A 25 -8.47 -5.11 -8.30
C LEU A 25 -8.22 -6.44 -7.61
N GLU A 26 -9.26 -7.20 -7.32
CA GLU A 26 -9.15 -8.63 -7.02
C GLU A 26 -9.55 -9.44 -8.26
N ALA A 27 -8.69 -10.38 -8.66
CA ALA A 27 -8.99 -11.35 -9.71
C ALA A 27 -9.72 -12.56 -9.13
N LEU A 28 -11.00 -12.68 -9.45
CA LEU A 28 -11.88 -13.76 -9.04
C LEU A 28 -11.84 -14.90 -10.06
N HIS A 29 -11.46 -16.08 -9.59
CA HIS A 29 -11.40 -17.30 -10.40
C HIS A 29 -11.99 -18.51 -9.66
N THR A 30 -12.41 -19.52 -10.42
CA THR A 30 -13.05 -20.73 -9.88
C THR A 30 -12.10 -21.91 -9.69
N GLY A 31 -10.88 -21.83 -10.26
CA GLY A 31 -9.87 -22.89 -10.17
C GLY A 31 -9.12 -22.93 -8.83
N ALA A 32 -8.64 -24.10 -8.43
CA ALA A 32 -7.78 -24.27 -7.25
C ALA A 32 -6.32 -23.81 -7.46
N ASP A 33 -5.92 -23.60 -8.72
CA ASP A 33 -4.61 -23.10 -9.12
C ASP A 33 -4.73 -21.62 -9.55
N SER A 34 -4.02 -20.75 -8.84
CA SER A 34 -3.94 -19.31 -9.13
C SER A 34 -3.02 -18.94 -10.31
N LEU A 35 -2.13 -19.83 -10.80
CA LEU A 35 -1.20 -19.49 -11.87
C LEU A 35 -1.88 -19.16 -13.22
N PRO A 36 -2.90 -19.90 -13.69
CA PRO A 36 -3.64 -19.54 -14.90
C PRO A 36 -4.33 -18.18 -14.77
N ALA A 37 -4.96 -17.90 -13.62
CA ALA A 37 -5.62 -16.63 -13.34
C ALA A 37 -4.62 -15.47 -13.29
N LEU A 38 -3.46 -15.66 -12.69
CA LEU A 38 -2.37 -14.68 -12.69
C LEU A 38 -1.85 -14.41 -14.10
N ARG A 39 -1.58 -15.46 -14.89
CA ARG A 39 -1.17 -15.33 -16.30
C ARG A 39 -2.15 -14.47 -17.07
N ARG A 40 -3.44 -14.76 -16.90
CA ARG A 40 -4.50 -14.04 -17.60
C ARG A 40 -4.60 -12.59 -17.11
N SER A 41 -4.44 -12.36 -15.82
CA SER A 41 -4.38 -11.01 -15.23
C SER A 41 -3.23 -10.17 -15.78
N CYS A 42 -2.05 -10.76 -15.99
CA CYS A 42 -0.94 -10.06 -16.63
C CYS A 42 -1.26 -9.65 -18.08
N GLN A 43 -1.95 -10.50 -18.83
CA GLN A 43 -2.38 -10.21 -20.20
C GLN A 43 -3.49 -9.15 -20.25
N ASP A 44 -4.44 -9.22 -19.31
CA ASP A 44 -5.62 -8.37 -19.30
C ASP A 44 -5.29 -6.91 -18.98
N ARG A 45 -4.14 -6.63 -18.35
CA ARG A 45 -3.63 -5.27 -18.07
C ARG A 45 -3.56 -4.35 -19.28
N GLN A 46 -3.40 -4.89 -20.49
CA GLN A 46 -3.44 -4.08 -21.71
C GLN A 46 -4.77 -3.34 -21.90
N HIS A 47 -5.86 -3.82 -21.31
CA HIS A 47 -7.18 -3.19 -21.39
C HIS A 47 -7.36 -2.02 -20.41
N TRP A 48 -6.43 -1.85 -19.46
CA TRP A 48 -6.55 -0.86 -18.37
C TRP A 48 -5.71 0.39 -18.59
N GLN A 49 -5.12 0.54 -19.78
CA GLN A 49 -4.33 1.72 -20.14
C GLN A 49 -5.22 2.96 -20.35
N GLY A 50 -4.64 4.14 -20.11
CA GLY A 50 -5.27 5.43 -20.40
C GLY A 50 -6.29 5.92 -19.37
N GLY A 51 -6.39 5.28 -18.21
CA GLY A 51 -7.10 5.78 -17.02
C GLY A 51 -6.19 6.59 -16.08
N VAL A 52 -6.72 6.98 -14.92
CA VAL A 52 -5.96 7.70 -13.87
C VAL A 52 -4.83 6.83 -13.29
N LEU A 53 -5.04 5.51 -13.27
CA LEU A 53 -4.01 4.51 -13.01
C LEU A 53 -3.70 3.81 -14.33
N ASP A 54 -2.42 3.78 -14.71
CA ASP A 54 -2.00 2.97 -15.86
C ASP A 54 -2.03 1.48 -15.49
N GLY A 55 -2.31 0.61 -16.45
CA GLY A 55 -2.43 -0.84 -16.23
C GLY A 55 -1.15 -1.49 -15.70
N GLY A 56 0.01 -0.85 -15.89
CA GLY A 56 1.29 -1.26 -15.31
C GLY A 56 1.40 -1.02 -13.81
N ASP A 57 0.75 0.04 -13.31
CA ASP A 57 0.81 0.48 -11.91
C ASP A 57 -0.37 -0.06 -11.07
N LEU A 58 -1.43 -0.53 -11.73
CA LEU A 58 -2.61 -1.06 -11.06
C LEU A 58 -2.30 -2.36 -10.32
N GLN A 59 -2.55 -2.36 -9.02
CA GLN A 59 -2.35 -3.54 -8.19
C GLN A 59 -3.47 -4.56 -8.41
N VAL A 60 -3.10 -5.83 -8.61
CA VAL A 60 -4.03 -6.95 -8.78
C VAL A 60 -3.78 -8.00 -7.70
N ALA A 61 -4.82 -8.34 -6.96
CA ALA A 61 -4.83 -9.40 -5.97
C ALA A 61 -5.25 -10.74 -6.57
N ILE A 62 -4.56 -11.80 -6.17
CA ILE A 62 -4.91 -13.19 -6.46
C ILE A 62 -5.01 -13.99 -5.17
N ASN A 63 -5.99 -14.88 -5.10
CA ASN A 63 -6.15 -15.81 -3.99
C ASN A 63 -5.16 -16.97 -4.12
N VAL A 64 -4.44 -17.29 -3.04
CA VAL A 64 -3.46 -18.39 -3.04
C VAL A 64 -3.92 -19.50 -2.11
N ALA A 65 -4.10 -20.69 -2.66
CA ALA A 65 -4.48 -21.87 -1.89
C ALA A 65 -3.30 -22.38 -1.03
N PRO A 66 -3.57 -23.05 0.11
CA PRO A 66 -2.52 -23.54 1.01
C PRO A 66 -1.50 -24.46 0.34
N ALA A 67 -1.97 -25.37 -0.53
CA ALA A 67 -1.11 -26.31 -1.22
C ALA A 67 -0.14 -25.60 -2.19
N GLN A 68 -0.57 -24.50 -2.81
CA GLN A 68 0.28 -23.71 -3.71
C GLN A 68 1.31 -22.90 -2.93
N LEU A 69 0.90 -22.24 -1.83
CA LEU A 69 1.83 -21.46 -1.01
C LEU A 69 3.00 -22.32 -0.51
N HIS A 70 2.73 -23.59 -0.18
CA HIS A 70 3.73 -24.51 0.35
C HIS A 70 4.53 -25.25 -0.73
N ASP A 71 4.19 -25.10 -2.02
CA ASP A 71 4.98 -25.64 -3.12
C ASP A 71 6.24 -24.77 -3.36
N PRO A 72 7.45 -25.33 -3.22
CA PRO A 72 8.70 -24.60 -3.47
C PRO A 72 8.83 -24.02 -4.88
N HIS A 73 8.09 -24.54 -5.87
CA HIS A 73 8.15 -24.07 -7.26
C HIS A 73 7.19 -22.92 -7.55
N PHE A 74 6.19 -22.69 -6.69
CA PHE A 74 5.17 -21.66 -6.92
C PHE A 74 5.76 -20.25 -6.96
N GLY A 75 6.59 -19.89 -5.97
CA GLY A 75 7.27 -18.59 -5.94
C GLY A 75 8.10 -18.29 -7.19
N PRO A 76 9.05 -19.17 -7.57
CA PRO A 76 9.81 -19.04 -8.81
C PRO A 76 8.93 -18.96 -10.07
N ALA A 77 7.84 -19.73 -10.14
CA ALA A 77 6.92 -19.69 -11.27
C ALA A 77 6.19 -18.33 -11.38
N VAL A 78 5.76 -17.76 -10.24
CA VAL A 78 5.19 -16.41 -10.18
C VAL A 78 6.21 -15.37 -10.64
N ALA A 79 7.45 -15.43 -10.13
CA ALA A 79 8.51 -14.49 -10.51
C ALA A 79 8.80 -14.53 -12.01
N ALA A 80 8.98 -15.72 -12.58
CA ALA A 80 9.21 -15.89 -14.02
C ALA A 80 8.06 -15.34 -14.87
N LEU A 81 6.83 -15.44 -14.38
CA LEU A 81 5.64 -14.92 -15.07
C LEU A 81 5.59 -13.39 -15.01
N LEU A 82 5.87 -12.79 -13.86
CA LEU A 82 5.97 -11.33 -13.73
C LEU A 82 7.07 -10.78 -14.67
N ASP A 83 8.23 -11.42 -14.71
CA ASP A 83 9.33 -11.07 -15.62
C ASP A 83 8.92 -11.20 -17.09
N GLN A 84 8.23 -12.28 -17.46
CA GLN A 84 7.75 -12.52 -18.83
C GLN A 84 6.86 -11.39 -19.35
N TYR A 85 6.00 -10.82 -18.50
CA TYR A 85 5.07 -9.75 -18.86
C TYR A 85 5.55 -8.35 -18.41
N ALA A 86 6.79 -8.22 -17.93
CA ALA A 86 7.36 -6.99 -17.40
C ALA A 86 6.48 -6.30 -16.32
N ILE A 87 5.86 -7.10 -15.46
CA ILE A 87 5.01 -6.61 -14.36
C ILE A 87 5.85 -6.35 -13.12
N GLN A 88 5.73 -5.14 -12.58
CA GLN A 88 6.40 -4.81 -11.31
C GLN A 88 5.82 -5.66 -10.17
N PRO A 89 6.65 -6.40 -9.41
CA PRO A 89 6.16 -7.24 -8.32
C PRO A 89 5.31 -6.52 -7.27
N ALA A 90 5.56 -5.24 -7.03
CA ALA A 90 4.78 -4.42 -6.09
C ALA A 90 3.29 -4.27 -6.47
N THR A 91 2.96 -4.53 -7.74
CA THR A 91 1.58 -4.50 -8.24
C THR A 91 0.90 -5.86 -8.21
N LEU A 92 1.55 -6.89 -7.66
CA LEU A 92 0.93 -8.16 -7.32
C LEU A 92 0.59 -8.17 -5.82
N THR A 93 -0.64 -8.57 -5.50
CA THR A 93 -1.06 -8.88 -4.12
C THR A 93 -1.41 -10.35 -4.01
N LEU A 94 -0.94 -11.00 -2.95
CA LEU A 94 -1.34 -12.35 -2.59
C LEU A 94 -2.32 -12.29 -1.44
N GLU A 95 -3.54 -12.76 -1.68
CA GLU A 95 -4.56 -12.95 -0.66
C GLU A 95 -4.45 -14.36 -0.07
N LEU A 96 -4.34 -14.41 1.25
CA LEU A 96 -4.05 -15.61 2.00
C LEU A 96 -5.06 -15.73 3.14
N SER A 97 -5.83 -16.80 3.18
CA SER A 97 -6.70 -17.06 4.34
C SER A 97 -5.89 -17.50 5.56
N GLU A 98 -6.45 -17.29 6.75
CA GLU A 98 -5.81 -17.72 8.00
C GLU A 98 -5.56 -19.24 8.06
N ALA A 99 -6.45 -20.03 7.46
CA ALA A 99 -6.32 -21.47 7.33
C ALA A 99 -5.08 -21.88 6.50
N THR A 100 -4.62 -21.02 5.59
CA THR A 100 -3.43 -21.25 4.77
C THR A 100 -2.16 -21.24 5.60
N LEU A 101 -2.09 -20.36 6.61
CA LEU A 101 -0.90 -20.13 7.42
C LEU A 101 -0.70 -21.17 8.53
N THR A 102 -1.79 -21.75 9.02
CA THR A 102 -1.78 -22.65 10.19
C THR A 102 -1.34 -24.08 9.85
N LYS A 103 -1.55 -24.53 8.60
CA LYS A 103 -1.25 -25.91 8.17
C LYS A 103 0.24 -26.25 8.23
N ASN A 104 1.12 -25.33 7.81
CA ASN A 104 2.56 -25.56 7.80
C ASN A 104 3.33 -24.24 8.04
N PRO A 105 3.61 -23.88 9.31
CA PRO A 105 4.19 -22.58 9.65
C PRO A 105 5.58 -22.33 9.06
N THR A 106 6.46 -23.34 9.04
CA THR A 106 7.83 -23.21 8.52
C THR A 106 7.87 -23.02 6.99
N ALA A 107 7.02 -23.75 6.27
CA ALA A 107 6.85 -23.53 4.83
C ALA A 107 6.24 -22.15 4.55
N SER A 108 5.26 -21.73 5.36
CA SER A 108 4.64 -20.39 5.25
C SER A 108 5.66 -19.28 5.50
N ASP A 109 6.51 -19.37 6.53
CA ASP A 109 7.57 -18.38 6.77
C ASP A 109 8.46 -18.20 5.53
N SER A 110 8.92 -19.31 4.95
CA SER A 110 9.83 -19.31 3.81
C SER A 110 9.16 -18.70 2.57
N ALA A 111 7.92 -19.09 2.31
CA ALA A 111 7.15 -18.61 1.15
C ALA A 111 6.83 -17.11 1.27
N LEU A 112 6.37 -16.64 2.44
CA LEU A 112 6.04 -15.23 2.64
C LEU A 112 7.30 -14.35 2.62
N ALA A 113 8.42 -14.83 3.17
CA ALA A 113 9.70 -14.16 3.06
C ALA A 113 10.15 -14.02 1.60
N PHE A 114 10.00 -15.08 0.80
CA PHE A 114 10.28 -15.05 -0.64
C PHE A 114 9.45 -13.98 -1.35
N PHE A 115 8.12 -13.97 -1.17
CA PHE A 115 7.26 -13.01 -1.85
C PHE A 115 7.50 -11.56 -1.41
N LYS A 116 7.87 -11.34 -0.13
CA LYS A 116 8.30 -10.01 0.33
C LYS A 116 9.63 -9.57 -0.24
N GLN A 117 10.58 -10.49 -0.41
CA GLN A 117 11.85 -10.19 -1.09
C GLN A 117 11.64 -9.91 -2.58
N LEU A 118 10.69 -10.61 -3.21
CA LEU A 118 10.26 -10.32 -4.58
C LEU A 118 9.61 -8.93 -4.69
N GLY A 119 8.99 -8.45 -3.61
CA GLY A 119 8.35 -7.13 -3.54
C GLY A 119 6.82 -7.16 -3.63
N ALA A 120 6.20 -8.35 -3.59
CA ALA A 120 4.75 -8.50 -3.64
C ALA A 120 4.06 -8.03 -2.35
N CYS A 121 2.83 -7.53 -2.49
CA CYS A 121 1.97 -7.21 -1.37
C CYS A 121 1.31 -8.48 -0.81
N LEU A 122 1.10 -8.51 0.50
CA LEU A 122 0.45 -9.62 1.20
C LEU A 122 -0.79 -9.12 1.95
N THR A 123 -1.89 -9.82 1.74
CA THR A 123 -3.17 -9.56 2.42
C THR A 123 -3.61 -10.80 3.18
N LEU A 124 -4.01 -10.63 4.44
CA LEU A 124 -4.71 -11.67 5.18
C LEU A 124 -6.21 -11.60 4.87
N ASP A 125 -6.72 -12.61 4.18
CA ASP A 125 -8.12 -12.69 3.73
C ASP A 125 -9.02 -13.41 4.74
N GLN A 126 -10.33 -13.14 4.67
CA GLN A 126 -11.40 -13.69 5.52
C GLN A 126 -11.20 -13.41 7.02
N PHE A 127 -10.61 -12.27 7.37
CA PHE A 127 -10.34 -11.95 8.76
C PHE A 127 -11.62 -11.64 9.54
N GLY A 128 -11.74 -12.22 10.74
CA GLY A 128 -12.91 -12.10 11.61
C GLY A 128 -14.00 -13.17 11.41
N SER A 129 -13.89 -14.03 10.39
CA SER A 129 -14.80 -15.17 10.16
C SER A 129 -14.53 -16.39 11.08
N GLY A 130 -13.37 -16.43 11.74
CA GLY A 130 -12.90 -17.55 12.54
C GLY A 130 -12.13 -17.10 13.80
N PRO A 131 -11.46 -18.02 14.52
CA PRO A 131 -10.68 -17.67 15.70
C PRO A 131 -9.50 -16.78 15.32
N ALA A 132 -9.67 -15.47 15.45
CA ALA A 132 -8.68 -14.47 15.04
C ALA A 132 -7.30 -14.74 15.68
N CYS A 133 -6.35 -15.29 14.91
CA CYS A 133 -5.00 -15.52 15.41
C CYS A 133 -4.17 -14.24 15.29
N LEU A 134 -4.33 -13.34 16.28
CA LEU A 134 -3.50 -12.15 16.46
C LEU A 134 -1.99 -12.44 16.44
N ARG A 135 -1.61 -13.66 16.79
CA ARG A 135 -0.22 -14.13 16.71
C ARG A 135 0.31 -14.11 15.28
N ASN A 136 -0.50 -14.47 14.28
CA ASN A 136 -0.08 -14.47 12.88
C ASN A 136 0.06 -13.05 12.34
N LEU A 137 -0.82 -12.13 12.76
CA LEU A 137 -0.71 -10.71 12.41
C LEU A 137 0.59 -10.08 12.88
N LYS A 138 1.05 -10.44 14.09
CA LYS A 138 2.33 -9.94 14.62
C LYS A 138 3.55 -10.62 13.97
N ARG A 139 3.40 -11.88 13.54
CA ARG A 139 4.50 -12.68 12.98
C ARG A 139 4.81 -12.32 11.53
N TYR A 140 3.78 -12.11 10.73
CA TYR A 140 3.91 -11.98 9.28
C TYR A 140 3.74 -10.53 8.82
N PRO A 141 4.50 -10.10 7.80
CA PRO A 141 4.50 -8.71 7.34
C PRO A 141 3.31 -8.40 6.42
N PHE A 142 2.07 -8.58 6.87
CA PHE A 142 0.89 -8.24 6.05
C PHE A 142 0.81 -6.73 5.79
N ASP A 143 0.49 -6.34 4.56
CA ASP A 143 0.24 -4.93 4.18
C ASP A 143 -1.22 -4.56 4.43
N TYR A 144 -2.12 -5.55 4.27
CA TYR A 144 -3.54 -5.42 4.53
C TYR A 144 -4.10 -6.61 5.31
N ILE A 145 -5.17 -6.35 6.03
CA ILE A 145 -6.14 -7.34 6.46
C ILE A 145 -7.44 -7.06 5.73
N LYS A 146 -8.07 -8.08 5.18
CA LYS A 146 -9.38 -8.00 4.55
C LYS A 146 -10.44 -8.58 5.48
N LEU A 147 -11.32 -7.72 5.97
CA LEU A 147 -12.44 -8.10 6.82
C LEU A 147 -13.44 -8.89 6.00
N ASP A 148 -13.83 -10.04 6.53
CA ASP A 148 -14.84 -10.89 5.91
C ASP A 148 -16.20 -10.17 5.83
N ALA A 149 -16.98 -10.48 4.79
CA ALA A 149 -18.31 -9.91 4.57
C ALA A 149 -19.25 -10.10 5.78
N ALA A 150 -19.11 -11.20 6.55
CA ALA A 150 -19.89 -11.42 7.76
C ALA A 150 -19.62 -10.35 8.84
N CYS A 151 -18.42 -9.78 8.90
CA CYS A 151 -18.08 -8.68 9.81
C CYS A 151 -18.70 -7.35 9.40
N VAL A 152 -19.03 -7.19 8.12
CA VAL A 152 -19.52 -5.93 7.53
C VAL A 152 -21.04 -5.92 7.37
N THR A 153 -21.65 -7.08 7.17
CA THR A 153 -23.07 -7.22 6.77
C THR A 153 -24.02 -6.46 7.70
N HIS A 154 -23.82 -6.56 9.02
CA HIS A 154 -24.74 -6.04 10.03
C HIS A 154 -24.28 -4.74 10.74
N VAL A 155 -23.21 -4.09 10.28
CA VAL A 155 -22.66 -2.91 10.98
C VAL A 155 -23.59 -1.69 11.03
N ALA A 156 -24.63 -1.66 10.20
CA ALA A 156 -25.62 -0.57 10.19
C ALA A 156 -26.78 -0.82 11.16
N ASP A 157 -27.06 -2.08 11.52
CA ASP A 157 -28.29 -2.49 12.20
C ASP A 157 -28.04 -3.23 13.53
N ASP A 158 -26.81 -3.67 13.79
CA ASP A 158 -26.39 -4.40 14.99
C ASP A 158 -25.20 -3.70 15.65
N GLU A 159 -25.41 -3.17 16.85
CA GLU A 159 -24.39 -2.48 17.64
C GLU A 159 -23.21 -3.39 18.03
N GLY A 160 -23.47 -4.68 18.27
CA GLY A 160 -22.43 -5.66 18.57
C GLY A 160 -21.55 -5.92 17.35
N ALA A 161 -22.16 -6.07 16.17
CA ALA A 161 -21.44 -6.21 14.91
C ALA A 161 -20.63 -4.93 14.58
N ALA A 162 -21.23 -3.75 14.79
CA ALA A 162 -20.57 -2.47 14.63
C ALA A 162 -19.35 -2.32 15.57
N ALA A 163 -19.53 -2.60 16.86
CA ALA A 163 -18.45 -2.52 17.85
C ALA A 163 -17.32 -3.51 17.54
N MET A 164 -17.64 -4.72 17.11
CA MET A 164 -16.65 -5.72 16.69
C MET A 164 -15.87 -5.24 15.46
N CYS A 165 -16.56 -4.80 14.39
CA CYS A 165 -15.92 -4.29 13.18
C CYS A 165 -14.99 -3.11 13.50
N GLN A 166 -15.46 -2.15 14.31
CA GLN A 166 -14.66 -1.03 14.78
C GLN A 166 -13.41 -1.48 15.55
N ALA A 167 -13.54 -2.46 16.45
CA ALA A 167 -12.41 -2.99 17.21
C ALA A 167 -11.37 -3.68 16.31
N LEU A 168 -11.82 -4.43 15.30
CA LEU A 168 -10.94 -5.08 14.32
C LEU A 168 -10.16 -4.05 13.49
N ILE A 169 -10.85 -2.99 13.02
CA ILE A 169 -10.21 -1.90 12.28
C ILE A 169 -9.15 -1.20 13.14
N ALA A 170 -9.54 -0.77 14.34
CA ALA A 170 -8.65 -0.06 15.25
C ALA A 170 -7.42 -0.90 15.64
N MET A 171 -7.60 -2.20 15.86
CA MET A 171 -6.51 -3.12 16.17
C MET A 171 -5.54 -3.29 14.99
N ALA A 172 -6.05 -3.46 13.77
CA ALA A 172 -5.20 -3.56 12.58
C ALA A 172 -4.32 -2.30 12.43
N HIS A 173 -4.91 -1.11 12.56
CA HIS A 173 -4.16 0.14 12.53
C HIS A 173 -3.18 0.28 13.69
N TYR A 174 -3.51 -0.23 14.88
CA TYR A 174 -2.57 -0.27 16.01
C TYR A 174 -1.33 -1.12 15.72
N LEU A 175 -1.49 -2.19 14.93
CA LEU A 175 -0.39 -3.02 14.44
C LEU A 175 0.30 -2.42 13.21
N GLY A 176 -0.16 -1.27 12.71
CA GLY A 176 0.34 -0.63 11.50
C GLY A 176 -0.06 -1.35 10.22
N ILE A 177 -1.18 -2.10 10.23
CA ILE A 177 -1.68 -2.84 9.07
C ILE A 177 -2.94 -2.12 8.55
N ARG A 178 -3.05 -1.96 7.23
CA ARG A 178 -4.22 -1.35 6.59
C ARG A 178 -5.39 -2.33 6.51
N VAL A 179 -6.59 -1.81 6.34
CA VAL A 179 -7.82 -2.61 6.36
C VAL A 179 -8.61 -2.44 5.07
N ALA A 180 -8.92 -3.56 4.44
CA ALA A 180 -9.93 -3.66 3.40
C ALA A 180 -11.20 -4.29 3.98
N ALA A 181 -12.37 -3.79 3.61
CA ALA A 181 -13.64 -4.39 4.01
C ALA A 181 -14.35 -5.00 2.80
N ASP A 182 -14.63 -6.30 2.87
CA ASP A 182 -15.36 -7.02 1.83
C ASP A 182 -16.88 -7.01 2.09
N GLY A 183 -17.66 -7.29 1.04
CA GLY A 183 -19.11 -7.45 1.14
C GLY A 183 -19.87 -6.15 1.41
N VAL A 184 -19.40 -5.01 0.90
CA VAL A 184 -20.14 -3.75 1.00
C VAL A 184 -21.27 -3.71 -0.02
N HIS A 185 -22.51 -3.68 0.47
CA HIS A 185 -23.74 -3.66 -0.35
C HIS A 185 -24.51 -2.35 -0.27
N THR A 186 -24.36 -1.58 0.82
CA THR A 186 -25.16 -0.37 1.06
C THR A 186 -24.30 0.86 1.35
N GLU A 187 -24.89 2.03 1.10
CA GLU A 187 -24.28 3.30 1.45
C GLU A 187 -24.05 3.43 2.97
N ALA A 188 -24.96 2.91 3.79
CA ALA A 188 -24.83 2.93 5.24
C ALA A 188 -23.59 2.15 5.73
N GLN A 189 -23.33 0.98 5.15
CA GLN A 189 -22.11 0.20 5.42
C GLN A 189 -20.85 0.98 5.00
N CYS A 190 -20.85 1.56 3.80
CA CYS A 190 -19.73 2.39 3.31
C CYS A 190 -19.46 3.59 4.24
N ALA A 191 -20.52 4.29 4.67
CA ALA A 191 -20.42 5.42 5.57
C ALA A 191 -19.88 5.00 6.95
N PHE A 192 -20.34 3.87 7.49
CA PHE A 192 -19.83 3.30 8.74
C PHE A 192 -18.33 2.99 8.64
N LEU A 193 -17.90 2.26 7.60
CA LEU A 193 -16.50 1.86 7.41
C LEU A 193 -15.59 3.07 7.30
N ARG A 194 -16.00 4.09 6.55
CA ARG A 194 -15.27 5.36 6.44
C ARG A 194 -15.19 6.10 7.77
N ASN A 195 -16.29 6.19 8.51
CA ASN A 195 -16.31 6.88 9.81
C ASN A 195 -15.41 6.17 10.84
N ASN A 196 -15.15 4.88 10.64
CA ASN A 196 -14.20 4.09 11.43
C ASN A 196 -12.81 3.99 10.77
N LEU A 197 -12.53 4.82 9.76
CA LEU A 197 -11.22 4.96 9.10
C LEU A 197 -10.73 3.71 8.37
N CYS A 198 -11.63 2.82 7.95
CA CYS A 198 -11.26 1.74 7.03
C CYS A 198 -10.60 2.30 5.76
N ASP A 199 -9.56 1.63 5.26
CA ASP A 199 -8.74 2.16 4.17
C ASP A 199 -9.37 1.88 2.81
N LEU A 200 -9.78 0.62 2.58
CA LEU A 200 -10.36 0.16 1.31
C LEU A 200 -11.72 -0.51 1.52
N ILE A 201 -12.59 -0.41 0.52
CA ILE A 201 -13.82 -1.21 0.44
C ILE A 201 -13.89 -2.02 -0.85
N GLN A 202 -14.57 -3.14 -0.76
CA GLN A 202 -14.94 -4.00 -1.88
C GLN A 202 -16.40 -4.42 -1.73
N GLY A 203 -17.12 -4.47 -2.85
CA GLY A 203 -18.44 -5.07 -2.89
C GLY A 203 -19.37 -4.48 -3.95
N PRO A 204 -20.56 -5.10 -4.11
CA PRO A 204 -21.53 -4.71 -5.14
C PRO A 204 -22.03 -3.27 -5.03
N PHE A 205 -21.90 -2.63 -3.87
CA PHE A 205 -22.22 -1.21 -3.69
C PHE A 205 -21.47 -0.32 -4.69
N TYR A 206 -20.18 -0.59 -4.92
CA TYR A 206 -19.39 0.15 -5.89
C TYR A 206 -19.51 -0.47 -7.30
N ALA A 207 -19.12 -1.74 -7.42
CA ALA A 207 -19.24 -2.49 -8.66
C ALA A 207 -19.30 -4.02 -8.37
N PRO A 208 -20.11 -4.77 -9.14
CA PRO A 208 -19.98 -6.22 -9.18
C PRO A 208 -18.64 -6.62 -9.83
N PRO A 209 -18.27 -7.92 -9.82
CA PRO A 209 -17.15 -8.41 -10.63
C PRO A 209 -17.33 -8.06 -12.11
N LEU A 210 -16.26 -7.53 -12.74
CA LEU A 210 -16.26 -6.98 -14.09
C LEU A 210 -15.30 -7.74 -15.01
N THR A 211 -15.58 -7.71 -16.30
CA THR A 211 -14.64 -8.16 -17.33
C THR A 211 -13.47 -7.18 -17.48
N PRO A 212 -12.32 -7.59 -18.06
CA PRO A 212 -11.18 -6.70 -18.32
C PRO A 212 -11.55 -5.39 -19.03
N THR A 213 -12.45 -5.48 -20.02
CA THR A 213 -12.88 -4.34 -20.84
C THR A 213 -13.75 -3.37 -20.06
N GLU A 214 -14.63 -3.89 -19.19
CA GLU A 214 -15.47 -3.08 -18.30
C GLU A 214 -14.64 -2.36 -17.24
N VAL A 215 -13.62 -3.03 -16.66
CA VAL A 215 -12.66 -2.37 -15.77
C VAL A 215 -11.95 -1.23 -16.50
N GLY A 216 -11.46 -1.49 -17.72
CA GLY A 216 -10.81 -0.45 -18.53
C GLY A 216 -11.71 0.75 -18.80
N ALA A 217 -13.01 0.55 -18.99
CA ALA A 217 -13.99 1.64 -19.11
C ALA A 217 -14.14 2.41 -17.80
N LEU A 218 -14.32 1.70 -16.68
CA LEU A 218 -14.48 2.29 -15.36
C LEU A 218 -13.27 3.15 -14.94
N LEU A 219 -12.05 2.69 -15.23
CA LEU A 219 -10.80 3.42 -14.92
C LEU A 219 -10.64 4.69 -15.77
N ARG A 220 -11.09 4.67 -17.03
CA ARG A 220 -11.07 5.85 -17.91
C ARG A 220 -12.11 6.89 -17.53
N GLU A 221 -13.24 6.45 -16.97
CA GLU A 221 -14.28 7.34 -16.45
C GLU A 221 -13.90 8.02 -15.12
N ASP A 222 -12.81 7.58 -14.47
CA ASP A 222 -12.43 7.99 -13.11
C ASP A 222 -13.62 7.92 -12.14
N ARG A 223 -14.37 6.82 -12.19
CA ARG A 223 -15.55 6.65 -11.36
C ARG A 223 -15.15 6.67 -9.88
N ARG A 224 -15.69 7.63 -9.13
CA ARG A 224 -15.43 7.77 -7.69
C ARG A 224 -16.66 7.50 -6.83
N LEU A 225 -16.43 7.24 -5.54
CA LEU A 225 -17.51 7.27 -4.55
C LEU A 225 -18.23 8.63 -4.53
N PRO A 226 -19.54 8.65 -4.23
CA PRO A 226 -20.30 9.89 -4.10
C PRO A 226 -19.63 10.91 -3.17
N PRO A 227 -19.58 12.21 -3.53
CA PRO A 227 -18.86 13.22 -2.75
C PRO A 227 -19.33 13.37 -1.29
N HIS A 228 -20.59 13.08 -0.98
CA HIS A 228 -21.09 13.12 0.41
C HIS A 228 -20.53 11.98 1.27
N LEU A 229 -20.11 10.88 0.63
CA LEU A 229 -19.32 9.79 1.23
C LEU A 229 -17.82 10.09 1.20
N LEU A 230 -17.37 11.23 0.68
CA LEU A 230 -15.98 11.69 0.80
C LEU A 230 -15.85 12.90 1.74
N ARG A 231 -16.91 13.69 1.88
CA ARG A 231 -17.00 14.77 2.87
C ARG A 231 -17.11 14.18 4.26
N VAL A 232 -16.19 14.54 5.16
CA VAL A 232 -16.36 14.35 6.61
C VAL A 232 -17.75 14.88 6.95
N GLN A 233 -18.69 13.96 7.23
CA GLN A 233 -20.06 14.37 7.52
C GLN A 233 -20.00 15.25 8.76
N ALA A 234 -20.71 16.39 8.74
CA ALA A 234 -20.89 17.19 9.94
C ALA A 234 -21.52 16.28 11.00
N ARG A 235 -20.72 15.94 12.00
CA ARG A 235 -21.08 14.97 13.03
C ARG A 235 -22.36 15.45 13.70
N ARG A 236 -23.38 14.59 13.78
CA ARG A 236 -24.60 14.93 14.51
C ARG A 236 -24.24 15.04 15.99
N ARG A 237 -24.45 16.23 16.54
CA ARG A 237 -24.16 16.55 17.95
C ARG A 237 -25.23 15.92 18.84
N CYS A 238 -24.91 14.78 19.45
CA CYS A 238 -25.85 14.04 20.29
C CYS A 238 -25.73 14.46 21.77
N LEU A 239 -26.84 14.91 22.34
CA LEU A 239 -26.95 15.36 23.74
C LEU A 239 -27.89 14.45 24.51
N LEU A 240 -27.39 13.83 25.58
CA LEU A 240 -28.21 13.08 26.53
C LEU A 240 -28.55 13.96 27.75
N LEU A 241 -29.84 14.12 28.01
CA LEU A 241 -30.36 14.79 29.22
C LEU A 241 -30.89 13.74 30.19
N VAL A 242 -30.43 13.73 31.44
CA VAL A 242 -30.86 12.78 32.47
C VAL A 242 -31.33 13.54 33.70
N ASP A 243 -32.60 13.42 34.04
CA ASP A 243 -33.22 14.13 35.17
C ASP A 243 -34.54 13.42 35.52
N ASP A 244 -34.79 13.14 36.80
CA ASP A 244 -36.01 12.47 37.25
C ASP A 244 -37.25 13.36 37.22
N GLU A 245 -37.06 14.68 37.16
CA GLU A 245 -38.16 15.62 37.01
C GLU A 245 -38.50 15.87 35.54
N ALA A 246 -39.64 15.30 35.09
CA ALA A 246 -40.13 15.48 33.71
C ALA A 246 -40.28 16.95 33.27
N ASN A 247 -40.56 17.85 34.21
CA ASN A 247 -40.65 19.29 33.96
C ASN A 247 -39.29 19.89 33.57
N ILE A 248 -38.21 19.45 34.23
CA ILE A 248 -36.84 19.90 33.94
C ILE A 248 -36.39 19.40 32.58
N LEU A 249 -36.60 18.10 32.28
CA LEU A 249 -36.33 17.54 30.96
C LEU A 249 -37.06 18.30 29.85
N SER A 250 -38.34 18.61 30.04
CA SER A 250 -39.15 19.37 29.08
C SER A 250 -38.60 20.79 28.87
N ALA A 251 -38.20 21.46 29.95
CA ALA A 251 -37.60 22.80 29.89
C ALA A 251 -36.27 22.79 29.13
N LEU A 252 -35.37 21.85 29.44
CA LEU A 252 -34.08 21.69 28.77
C LEU A 252 -34.24 21.33 27.30
N ARG A 253 -35.13 20.39 26.97
CA ARG A 253 -35.47 20.05 25.58
C ARG A 253 -35.94 21.27 24.80
N ARG A 254 -36.91 22.02 25.35
CA ARG A 254 -37.45 23.22 24.70
C ARG A 254 -36.37 24.28 24.50
N LEU A 255 -35.51 24.46 25.50
CA LEU A 255 -34.41 25.41 25.42
C LEU A 255 -33.45 25.04 24.28
N LEU A 256 -32.99 23.79 24.23
CA LEU A 256 -31.85 23.36 23.42
C LEU A 256 -32.22 22.86 22.02
N ARG A 257 -33.50 22.55 21.76
CA ARG A 257 -33.99 22.12 20.43
C ARG A 257 -33.59 23.04 19.26
N PRO A 258 -33.57 24.38 19.40
CA PRO A 258 -33.17 25.27 18.31
C PRO A 258 -31.68 25.19 17.93
N ASP A 259 -30.83 24.60 18.77
CA ASP A 259 -29.37 24.62 18.60
C ASP A 259 -28.84 23.48 17.71
N GLY A 260 -29.74 22.67 17.14
CA GLY A 260 -29.39 21.62 16.17
C GLY A 260 -28.82 20.34 16.79
N TYR A 261 -29.04 20.12 18.09
CA TYR A 261 -28.66 18.89 18.77
C TYR A 261 -29.66 17.75 18.51
N GLU A 262 -29.16 16.53 18.42
CA GLU A 262 -29.96 15.32 18.56
C GLU A 262 -30.13 15.05 20.05
N ILE A 263 -31.33 15.33 20.59
CA ILE A 263 -31.58 15.30 22.03
C ILE A 263 -32.23 13.98 22.43
N LEU A 264 -31.49 13.21 23.24
CA LEU A 264 -31.99 12.05 23.96
C LEU A 264 -32.37 12.48 25.37
N SER A 265 -33.33 11.79 26.00
CA SER A 265 -33.52 12.00 27.43
C SER A 265 -33.95 10.77 28.17
N ALA A 266 -33.54 10.72 29.43
CA ALA A 266 -33.85 9.69 30.38
C ALA A 266 -34.39 10.30 31.69
N ASP A 267 -35.34 9.60 32.31
CA ASP A 267 -35.93 9.97 33.61
C ASP A 267 -35.22 9.35 34.82
N CYS A 268 -34.17 8.55 34.59
CA CYS A 268 -33.35 7.96 35.63
C CYS A 268 -31.95 7.60 35.09
N GLY A 269 -31.00 7.40 36.00
CA GLY A 269 -29.63 7.01 35.64
C GLY A 269 -29.56 5.69 34.87
N GLU A 270 -30.40 4.72 35.23
CA GLU A 270 -30.47 3.39 34.60
C GLU A 270 -30.91 3.49 33.13
N GLN A 271 -31.96 4.25 32.83
CA GLN A 271 -32.39 4.51 31.46
C GLN A 271 -31.34 5.32 30.69
N GLY A 272 -30.64 6.24 31.37
CA GLY A 272 -29.50 6.96 30.79
C GLY A 272 -28.39 6.01 30.33
N LEU A 273 -28.04 5.00 31.14
CA LEU A 273 -27.04 3.99 30.79
C LEU A 273 -27.50 3.09 29.63
N GLU A 274 -28.79 2.73 29.61
CA GLU A 274 -29.37 1.97 28.52
C GLU A 274 -29.29 2.75 27.19
N LEU A 275 -29.56 4.05 27.20
CA LEU A 275 -29.38 4.91 26.01
C LEU A 275 -27.92 5.05 25.59
N LEU A 276 -26.98 5.13 26.54
CA LEU A 276 -25.54 5.18 26.26
C LEU A 276 -25.00 3.88 25.67
N ALA A 277 -25.59 2.74 26.04
CA ALA A 277 -25.29 1.46 25.44
C ALA A 277 -25.76 1.44 23.97
N ARG A 278 -26.99 1.89 23.72
CA ARG A 278 -27.67 1.79 22.42
C ARG A 278 -27.13 2.71 21.32
N GLN A 279 -26.62 3.89 21.67
CA GLN A 279 -26.20 4.85 20.64
C GLN A 279 -25.09 5.79 21.13
N PRO A 280 -24.27 6.33 20.21
CA PRO A 280 -23.23 7.28 20.58
C PRO A 280 -23.84 8.57 21.13
N VAL A 281 -23.26 9.05 22.23
CA VAL A 281 -23.59 10.32 22.87
C VAL A 281 -22.30 11.14 22.97
N ASP A 282 -22.36 12.41 22.60
CA ASP A 282 -21.19 13.29 22.64
C ASP A 282 -21.10 14.03 23.98
N VAL A 283 -22.24 14.54 24.46
CA VAL A 283 -22.34 15.31 25.71
C VAL A 283 -23.50 14.77 26.55
N ILE A 284 -23.27 14.68 27.86
CA ILE A 284 -24.27 14.29 28.86
C ILE A 284 -24.51 15.47 29.80
N ILE A 285 -25.77 15.77 30.09
CA ILE A 285 -26.20 16.61 31.21
C ILE A 285 -27.02 15.73 32.15
N SER A 286 -26.56 15.56 33.39
CA SER A 286 -27.28 14.78 34.42
C SER A 286 -27.62 15.66 35.62
N ASP A 287 -28.80 15.48 36.19
CA ASP A 287 -29.05 15.93 37.57
C ASP A 287 -28.22 15.10 38.57
N GLN A 288 -27.94 15.70 39.73
CA GLN A 288 -27.25 15.02 40.83
C GLN A 288 -28.16 14.13 41.68
N ARG A 289 -29.40 14.57 41.96
CA ARG A 289 -30.33 13.90 42.86
C ARG A 289 -31.41 13.16 42.09
N MET A 290 -31.07 11.96 41.66
CA MET A 290 -32.04 11.05 41.06
C MET A 290 -32.31 9.87 42.01
N PRO A 291 -33.56 9.39 42.12
CA PRO A 291 -33.89 8.16 42.82
C PRO A 291 -33.14 6.95 42.23
N GLY A 292 -32.67 6.05 43.09
CA GLY A 292 -31.90 4.89 42.65
C GLY A 292 -30.44 5.27 42.42
N LEU A 293 -30.06 5.45 41.15
CA LEU A 293 -28.70 5.80 40.76
C LEU A 293 -28.47 7.32 40.79
N SER A 294 -27.57 7.79 41.67
CA SER A 294 -27.23 9.21 41.75
C SER A 294 -26.56 9.72 40.47
N GLY A 295 -26.63 11.03 40.20
CA GLY A 295 -25.96 11.64 39.04
C GLY A 295 -24.46 11.40 39.01
N ALA A 296 -23.81 11.50 40.16
CA ALA A 296 -22.38 11.21 40.29
C ALA A 296 -22.06 9.75 39.93
N ASP A 297 -22.86 8.78 40.42
CA ASP A 297 -22.67 7.36 40.13
C ASP A 297 -22.96 7.04 38.67
N PHE A 298 -24.03 7.60 38.11
CA PHE A 298 -24.37 7.52 36.70
C PHE A 298 -23.21 8.01 35.82
N LEU A 299 -22.67 9.20 36.08
CA LEU A 299 -21.58 9.76 35.27
C LEU A 299 -20.27 8.95 35.42
N ARG A 300 -20.02 8.34 36.59
CA ARG A 300 -18.91 7.40 36.77
C ARG A 300 -19.07 6.15 35.92
N GLN A 301 -20.24 5.55 35.89
CA GLN A 301 -20.52 4.39 35.05
C GLN A 301 -20.52 4.76 33.56
N ALA A 302 -21.06 5.91 33.20
CA ALA A 302 -21.03 6.45 31.84
C ALA A 302 -19.59 6.61 31.32
N ARG A 303 -18.65 7.02 32.18
CA ARG A 303 -17.23 7.08 31.81
C ARG A 303 -16.63 5.70 31.51
N ILE A 304 -17.05 4.66 32.22
CA ILE A 304 -16.54 3.30 31.97
C ILE A 304 -17.09 2.79 30.63
N LEU A 305 -18.39 2.99 30.37
CA LEU A 305 -19.04 2.56 29.14
C LEU A 305 -18.59 3.36 27.92
N ARG A 306 -18.45 4.69 28.06
CA ARG A 306 -18.12 5.64 27.01
C ARG A 306 -17.13 6.70 27.53
N PRO A 307 -15.82 6.38 27.60
CA PRO A 307 -14.81 7.27 28.18
C PRO A 307 -14.73 8.64 27.51
N ASP A 308 -15.02 8.67 26.21
CA ASP A 308 -14.92 9.80 25.29
C ASP A 308 -16.11 10.77 25.34
N THR A 309 -17.14 10.49 26.15
CA THR A 309 -18.26 11.41 26.41
C THR A 309 -17.84 12.60 27.27
N ILE A 310 -18.31 13.79 26.94
CA ILE A 310 -18.19 14.96 27.83
C ILE A 310 -19.35 14.97 28.81
N ARG A 311 -19.05 15.05 30.11
CA ARG A 311 -20.01 14.81 31.18
C ARG A 311 -20.23 16.09 32.00
N ILE A 312 -21.46 16.59 32.05
CA ILE A 312 -21.86 17.78 32.79
C ILE A 312 -22.88 17.40 33.86
N MET A 313 -22.71 17.94 35.05
CA MET A 313 -23.66 17.75 36.16
C MET A 313 -24.42 19.05 36.44
N LEU A 314 -25.74 18.96 36.62
CA LEU A 314 -26.60 19.99 37.17
C LEU A 314 -26.90 19.67 38.64
N SER A 315 -26.74 20.64 39.53
CA SER A 315 -27.06 20.42 40.95
C SER A 315 -27.40 21.71 41.68
N GLY A 316 -28.08 21.59 42.83
CA GLY A 316 -28.47 22.72 43.66
C GLY A 316 -27.31 23.29 44.48
N TYR A 317 -27.50 24.50 45.02
CA TYR A 317 -26.49 25.22 45.81
C TYR A 317 -26.02 24.51 47.09
N THR A 318 -26.75 23.50 47.57
CA THR A 318 -26.51 22.84 48.87
C THR A 318 -25.60 21.60 48.79
N GLU A 319 -24.99 21.30 47.65
CA GLU A 319 -24.38 19.98 47.36
C GLU A 319 -22.87 20.01 47.05
N LEU A 320 -22.18 21.05 47.47
CA LEU A 320 -20.76 21.31 47.17
C LEU A 320 -19.78 20.17 47.53
N GLN A 321 -20.11 19.32 48.51
CA GLN A 321 -19.20 18.23 48.94
C GLN A 321 -19.16 17.06 47.93
N SER A 322 -20.31 16.55 47.47
CA SER A 322 -20.37 15.43 46.50
C SER A 322 -19.87 15.81 45.10
N VAL A 323 -19.92 17.10 44.76
CA VAL A 323 -19.43 17.64 43.48
C VAL A 323 -17.90 17.63 43.43
N THR A 324 -17.24 17.89 44.57
CA THR A 324 -15.78 17.99 44.63
C THR A 324 -15.12 16.63 44.38
N ASP A 325 -15.68 15.55 44.92
CA ASP A 325 -15.16 14.19 44.74
C ASP A 325 -15.32 13.70 43.30
N ALA A 326 -16.46 13.95 42.67
CA ALA A 326 -16.69 13.53 41.28
C ALA A 326 -15.85 14.32 40.26
N VAL A 327 -15.49 15.58 40.56
CA VAL A 327 -14.52 16.36 39.78
C VAL A 327 -13.10 15.80 39.96
N ASN A 328 -12.70 15.50 41.20
CA ASN A 328 -11.36 14.96 41.51
C ASN A 328 -11.14 13.56 40.91
N GLU A 329 -12.18 12.74 40.84
CA GLU A 329 -12.14 11.44 40.18
C GLU A 329 -12.15 11.55 38.65
N GLY A 330 -12.32 12.76 38.07
CA GLY A 330 -12.38 12.99 36.62
C GLY A 330 -13.64 12.43 35.97
N ALA A 331 -14.69 12.19 36.75
CA ALA A 331 -15.98 11.70 36.26
C ALA A 331 -16.76 12.80 35.52
N ILE A 332 -16.51 14.06 35.87
CA ILE A 332 -17.26 15.22 35.37
C ILE A 332 -16.30 16.23 34.74
N TYR A 333 -16.66 16.73 33.56
CA TYR A 333 -15.97 17.83 32.88
C TYR A 333 -16.32 19.17 33.52
N LYS A 334 -17.61 19.39 33.79
CA LYS A 334 -18.11 20.65 34.35
C LYS A 334 -19.35 20.47 35.23
N PHE A 335 -19.43 21.30 36.26
CA PHE A 335 -20.60 21.43 37.13
C PHE A 335 -21.32 22.75 36.84
N LEU A 336 -22.66 22.70 36.84
CA LEU A 336 -23.54 23.86 36.70
C LEU A 336 -24.63 23.86 37.80
N THR A 337 -25.06 25.05 38.21
CA THR A 337 -26.03 25.23 39.29
C THR A 337 -27.47 25.32 38.77
N LYS A 338 -28.41 24.71 39.50
CA LYS A 338 -29.86 24.96 39.37
C LYS A 338 -30.31 26.12 40.30
N PRO A 339 -31.17 27.05 39.85
CA PRO A 339 -31.66 27.23 38.47
C PRO A 339 -30.57 27.78 37.55
N TRP A 340 -30.58 27.36 36.28
CA TRP A 340 -29.59 27.81 35.29
C TRP A 340 -30.01 29.09 34.59
N ASN A 341 -29.01 29.79 34.04
CA ASN A 341 -29.23 30.84 33.06
C ASN A 341 -29.14 30.24 31.65
N ASP A 342 -30.13 30.52 30.81
CA ASP A 342 -30.28 29.94 29.47
C ASP A 342 -29.06 30.21 28.57
N ASP A 343 -28.56 31.44 28.54
CA ASP A 343 -27.42 31.83 27.71
C ASP A 343 -26.12 31.17 28.19
N HIS A 344 -25.93 31.09 29.52
CA HIS A 344 -24.77 30.42 30.11
C HIS A 344 -24.78 28.91 29.84
N LEU A 345 -25.95 28.26 29.97
CA LEU A 345 -26.07 26.82 29.69
C LEU A 345 -25.76 26.52 28.22
N ARG A 346 -26.30 27.31 27.28
CA ARG A 346 -25.96 27.19 25.85
C ARG A 346 -24.47 27.42 25.60
N ALA A 347 -23.87 28.43 26.21
CA ALA A 347 -22.44 28.69 26.06
C ALA A 347 -21.60 27.50 26.52
N HIS A 348 -21.91 26.94 27.69
CA HIS A 348 -21.20 25.77 28.21
C HIS A 348 -21.40 24.50 27.40
N LEU A 349 -22.59 24.30 26.84
CA LEU A 349 -22.82 23.21 25.90
C LEU A 349 -22.02 23.37 24.61
N ARG A 350 -21.96 24.59 24.04
CA ARG A 350 -21.11 24.85 22.87
C ARG A 350 -19.63 24.55 23.15
N ASP A 351 -19.13 24.93 24.32
CA ASP A 351 -17.75 24.63 24.71
C ASP A 351 -17.52 23.12 24.87
N ALA A 352 -18.47 22.40 25.49
CA ALA A 352 -18.40 20.95 25.65
C ALA A 352 -18.37 20.21 24.30
N PHE A 353 -19.27 20.57 23.37
CA PHE A 353 -19.28 20.02 22.03
C PHE A 353 -17.99 20.34 21.26
N ARG A 354 -17.47 21.56 21.39
CA ARG A 354 -16.20 21.93 20.75
C ARG A 354 -15.03 21.10 21.27
N LEU A 355 -14.99 20.82 22.58
CA LEU A 355 -13.96 19.95 23.16
C LEU A 355 -14.08 18.51 22.67
N LYS A 356 -15.31 18.00 22.55
CA LYS A 356 -15.57 16.68 21.96
C LYS A 356 -15.07 16.60 20.52
N GLU A 357 -15.42 17.61 19.71
CA GLU A 357 -14.97 17.72 18.31
C GLU A 357 -13.45 17.74 18.20
N ILE A 358 -12.76 18.55 19.02
CA ILE A 358 -11.29 18.61 19.05
C ILE A 358 -10.69 17.25 19.45
N ALA A 359 -11.27 16.57 20.45
CA ALA A 359 -10.78 15.28 20.90
C ALA A 359 -10.92 14.20 19.81
N ASP A 360 -12.06 14.19 19.12
CA ASP A 360 -12.33 13.27 18.01
C ASP A 360 -11.42 13.58 16.81
N ASP A 361 -11.24 14.86 16.47
CA ASP A 361 -10.32 15.29 15.41
C ASP A 361 -8.86 14.93 15.74
N ASN A 362 -8.43 15.09 17.00
CA ASN A 362 -7.10 14.67 17.44
C ASN A 362 -6.89 13.16 17.30
N LEU A 363 -7.90 12.35 17.65
CA LEU A 363 -7.84 10.90 17.45
C LEU A 363 -7.71 10.56 15.97
N ARG A 364 -8.55 11.19 15.12
CA ARG A 364 -8.51 11.00 13.67
C ARG A 364 -7.16 11.41 13.08
N LEU A 365 -6.68 12.61 13.38
CA LEU A 365 -5.39 13.12 12.90
C LEU A 365 -4.23 12.25 13.36
N THR A 366 -4.28 11.73 14.59
CA THR A 366 -3.27 10.79 15.09
C THR A 366 -3.25 9.51 14.26
N MET A 367 -4.42 8.99 13.89
CA MET A 367 -4.54 7.81 13.02
C MET A 367 -4.07 8.12 11.60
N GLU A 368 -4.48 9.25 11.00
CA GLU A 368 -4.02 9.70 9.68
C GLU A 368 -2.50 9.86 9.63
N VAL A 369 -1.90 10.50 10.64
CA VAL A 369 -0.43 10.66 10.74
C VAL A 369 0.26 9.30 10.86
N ARG A 370 -0.29 8.37 11.64
CA ARG A 370 0.27 7.01 11.74
C ARG A 370 0.20 6.27 10.40
N ASN A 371 -0.92 6.36 9.70
CA ASN A 371 -1.09 5.73 8.40
C ASN A 371 -0.14 6.33 7.37
N ALA A 372 -0.03 7.67 7.30
CA ALA A 372 0.91 8.37 6.44
C ALA A 372 2.37 8.02 6.76
N ASN A 373 2.74 7.91 8.04
CA ASN A 373 4.06 7.47 8.46
C ASN A 373 4.34 6.02 8.06
N HIS A 374 3.33 5.14 8.10
CA HIS A 374 3.46 3.77 7.66
C HIS A 374 3.64 3.69 6.14
N GLU A 375 2.85 4.45 5.36
CA GLU A 375 2.99 4.57 3.91
C GLU A 375 4.39 5.08 3.55
N LEU A 376 4.87 6.12 4.23
CA LEU A 376 6.22 6.65 4.04
C LEU A 376 7.28 5.60 4.38
N ALA A 377 7.13 4.86 5.48
CA ALA A 377 8.06 3.79 5.83
C ALA A 377 8.08 2.67 4.77
N SER A 378 6.92 2.32 4.21
CA SER A 378 6.84 1.35 3.11
C SER A 378 7.47 1.86 1.81
N ALA A 379 7.30 3.14 1.49
CA ALA A 379 7.89 3.77 0.32
C ALA A 379 9.41 3.87 0.45
N ASN A 380 9.90 4.23 1.64
CA ASN A 380 11.33 4.24 1.95
C ASN A 380 11.95 2.85 1.78
N ARG A 381 11.33 1.80 2.32
CA ARG A 381 11.79 0.41 2.13
C ARG A 381 11.86 0.02 0.65
N ARG A 382 10.86 0.40 -0.15
CA ARG A 382 10.85 0.14 -1.60
C ARG A 382 11.98 0.88 -2.32
N MET A 383 12.22 2.14 -1.97
CA MET A 383 13.32 2.91 -2.54
C MET A 383 14.68 2.28 -2.21
N GLU A 384 14.90 1.87 -0.97
CA GLU A 384 16.11 1.17 -0.53
C GLU A 384 16.34 -0.14 -1.31
N GLN A 385 15.27 -0.92 -1.54
CA GLN A 385 15.35 -2.14 -2.35
C GLN A 385 15.75 -1.85 -3.80
N LEU A 386 15.15 -0.83 -4.43
CA LEU A 386 15.50 -0.41 -5.79
C LEU A 386 16.96 0.04 -5.89
N LEU A 387 17.43 0.83 -4.93
CA LEU A 387 18.84 1.26 -4.86
C LEU A 387 19.78 0.06 -4.74
N HIS A 388 19.47 -0.91 -3.89
CA HIS A 388 20.26 -2.14 -3.78
C HIS A 388 20.25 -2.96 -5.07
N GLN A 389 19.12 -3.03 -5.77
CA GLN A 389 19.02 -3.74 -7.04
C GLN A 389 19.85 -3.04 -8.13
N MET A 390 19.76 -1.71 -8.26
CA MET A 390 20.58 -0.95 -9.20
C MET A 390 22.06 -1.08 -8.89
N GLN A 391 22.46 -1.06 -7.61
CA GLN A 391 23.86 -1.24 -7.23
C GLN A 391 24.38 -2.62 -7.67
N ARG A 392 23.63 -3.69 -7.42
CA ARG A 392 24.02 -5.05 -7.89
C ARG A 392 24.10 -5.15 -9.41
N GLN A 393 23.23 -4.44 -10.12
CA GLN A 393 23.26 -4.37 -11.58
C GLN A 393 24.56 -3.71 -12.04
N ILE A 394 24.89 -2.55 -11.47
CA ILE A 394 26.13 -1.81 -11.77
C ILE A 394 27.36 -2.68 -11.46
N ASP A 395 27.41 -3.34 -10.29
CA ASP A 395 28.53 -4.20 -9.92
C ASP A 395 28.70 -5.36 -10.91
N ARG A 396 27.60 -5.96 -11.38
CA ARG A 396 27.64 -7.02 -12.41
C ARG A 396 28.13 -6.50 -13.76
N ASP A 397 27.60 -5.37 -14.19
CA ASP A 397 27.99 -4.75 -15.47
C ASP A 397 29.48 -4.38 -15.43
N GLU A 398 29.98 -3.86 -14.30
CA GLU A 398 31.39 -3.56 -14.06
C GLU A 398 32.26 -4.82 -14.11
N ILE A 399 31.85 -5.90 -13.44
CA ILE A 399 32.56 -7.19 -13.51
C ILE A 399 32.62 -7.71 -14.95
N SER A 400 31.51 -7.67 -15.69
CA SER A 400 31.47 -8.08 -17.09
C SER A 400 32.38 -7.23 -17.98
N LEU A 401 32.40 -5.92 -17.78
CA LEU A 401 33.30 -5.00 -18.48
C LEU A 401 34.77 -5.30 -18.16
N ASN A 402 35.12 -5.53 -16.90
CA ASN A 402 36.48 -5.86 -16.48
C ASN A 402 36.94 -7.19 -17.06
N ILE A 403 36.10 -8.23 -17.06
CA ILE A 403 36.41 -9.52 -17.70
C ILE A 403 36.64 -9.35 -19.20
N ALA A 404 35.77 -8.60 -19.89
CA ALA A 404 35.94 -8.34 -21.32
C ALA A 404 37.24 -7.57 -21.62
N HIS A 405 37.57 -6.56 -20.79
CA HIS A 405 38.81 -5.81 -20.90
C HIS A 405 40.05 -6.69 -20.69
N ASP A 406 40.05 -7.54 -19.66
CA ASP A 406 41.15 -8.46 -19.36
C ASP A 406 41.35 -9.51 -20.45
N ILE A 407 40.27 -10.09 -20.98
CA ILE A 407 40.34 -11.01 -22.13
C ILE A 407 41.01 -10.30 -23.30
N LEU A 408 40.55 -9.10 -23.66
CA LEU A 408 41.11 -8.34 -24.78
C LEU A 408 42.59 -8.02 -24.56
N GLN A 409 42.98 -7.62 -23.34
CA GLN A 409 44.37 -7.31 -22.99
C GLN A 409 45.30 -8.53 -23.07
N GLN A 410 44.81 -9.72 -22.70
CA GLN A 410 45.59 -10.96 -22.70
C GLN A 410 45.57 -11.70 -24.05
N LEU A 411 44.74 -11.29 -25.01
CA LEU A 411 44.74 -11.89 -26.35
C LEU A 411 46.17 -11.86 -26.95
N PRO A 412 46.69 -13.01 -27.42
CA PRO A 412 48.03 -13.08 -28.02
C PRO A 412 48.09 -12.39 -29.39
N LEU A 413 46.93 -12.16 -30.01
CA LEU A 413 46.79 -11.44 -31.27
C LEU A 413 46.80 -9.93 -31.01
N PRO A 414 47.64 -9.14 -31.71
CA PRO A 414 47.55 -7.69 -31.70
C PRO A 414 46.16 -7.20 -32.15
N VAL A 415 45.51 -6.41 -31.30
CA VAL A 415 44.20 -5.80 -31.54
C VAL A 415 44.26 -4.29 -31.30
N ILE A 416 43.75 -3.51 -32.26
CA ILE A 416 43.61 -2.06 -32.19
C ILE A 416 42.14 -1.71 -32.45
N GLY A 417 41.48 -1.05 -31.50
CA GLY A 417 40.13 -0.53 -31.65
C GLY A 417 40.15 0.96 -31.98
N MET A 418 39.28 1.38 -32.90
CA MET A 418 39.12 2.76 -33.32
C MET A 418 37.66 3.19 -33.24
N ASP A 419 37.42 4.48 -33.01
CA ASP A 419 36.09 5.09 -33.11
C ASP A 419 35.66 5.30 -34.57
N ASP A 420 34.50 5.93 -34.79
CA ASP A 420 33.95 6.21 -36.12
C ASP A 420 34.69 7.32 -36.89
N VAL A 421 35.61 8.02 -36.23
CA VAL A 421 36.46 9.07 -36.83
C VAL A 421 37.87 8.52 -37.15
N GLY A 422 38.17 7.27 -36.78
CA GLY A 422 39.45 6.62 -37.03
C GLY A 422 40.52 6.95 -35.99
N MET A 423 40.12 7.44 -34.82
CA MET A 423 41.02 7.65 -33.68
C MET A 423 41.21 6.34 -32.92
N ILE A 424 42.44 6.04 -32.50
CA ILE A 424 42.72 4.84 -31.70
C ILE A 424 42.12 5.00 -30.31
N ALA A 425 41.06 4.23 -30.03
CA ALA A 425 40.35 4.20 -28.77
C ALA A 425 40.80 3.05 -27.86
N PHE A 426 41.41 2.01 -28.43
CA PHE A 426 41.87 0.84 -27.69
C PHE A 426 43.11 0.20 -28.33
N VAL A 427 44.04 -0.26 -27.51
CA VAL A 427 45.20 -1.06 -27.92
C VAL A 427 45.39 -2.15 -26.87
N ASN A 428 45.42 -3.42 -27.29
CA ASN A 428 45.67 -4.51 -26.35
C ASN A 428 47.17 -4.73 -26.08
N GLY A 429 47.48 -5.57 -25.08
CA GLY A 429 48.86 -5.85 -24.68
C GLY A 429 49.75 -6.39 -25.80
N ALA A 430 49.22 -7.23 -26.70
CA ALA A 430 49.99 -7.73 -27.85
C ALA A 430 50.33 -6.63 -28.87
N ALA A 431 49.37 -5.76 -29.21
CA ALA A 431 49.60 -4.61 -30.08
C ALA A 431 50.53 -3.57 -29.42
N GLY A 432 50.37 -3.32 -28.11
CA GLY A 432 51.24 -2.41 -27.35
C GLY A 432 52.69 -2.87 -27.35
N ARG A 433 52.94 -4.19 -27.26
CA ARG A 433 54.30 -4.76 -27.41
C ARG A 433 54.82 -4.65 -28.84
N LEU A 434 53.98 -4.93 -29.84
CA LEU A 434 54.36 -4.85 -31.26
C LEU A 434 54.75 -3.42 -31.67
N PHE A 435 54.02 -2.43 -31.18
CA PHE A 435 54.20 -1.03 -31.56
C PHE A 435 54.87 -0.18 -30.48
N GLN A 436 55.59 -0.80 -29.54
CA GLN A 436 56.21 -0.10 -28.40
C GLN A 436 57.14 1.05 -28.82
N ARG A 437 57.71 0.99 -30.03
CA ARG A 437 58.59 2.01 -30.62
C ARG A 437 57.84 3.18 -31.28
N SER A 438 56.53 3.08 -31.48
CA SER A 438 55.71 4.04 -32.23
C SER A 438 55.18 5.20 -31.38
N GLY A 439 55.55 5.28 -30.10
CA GLY A 439 55.09 6.33 -29.18
C GLY A 439 53.66 6.10 -28.64
N ALA A 440 53.00 7.17 -28.17
CA ALA A 440 51.65 7.08 -27.62
C ALA A 440 50.62 6.84 -28.74
N LEU A 441 49.99 5.67 -28.75
CA LEU A 441 49.02 5.30 -29.79
C LEU A 441 47.60 5.76 -29.47
N LEU A 442 47.17 5.64 -28.21
CA LEU A 442 45.83 6.00 -27.75
C LEU A 442 45.54 7.49 -27.97
N GLY A 443 44.36 7.80 -28.49
CA GLY A 443 43.90 9.18 -28.71
C GLY A 443 44.51 9.86 -29.93
N ASN A 444 45.23 9.13 -30.80
CA ASN A 444 45.77 9.64 -32.06
C ASN A 444 45.06 9.02 -33.28
N ALA A 445 45.09 9.73 -34.40
CA ALA A 445 44.54 9.24 -35.66
C ALA A 445 45.33 8.02 -36.16
N ALA A 446 44.68 6.88 -36.34
CA ALA A 446 45.37 5.61 -36.56
C ALA A 446 46.22 5.59 -37.84
N SER A 447 45.75 6.22 -38.92
CA SER A 447 46.48 6.35 -40.18
C SER A 447 47.72 7.24 -40.07
N ALA A 448 47.77 8.16 -39.10
CA ALA A 448 48.92 9.03 -38.89
C ALA A 448 50.03 8.35 -38.09
N VAL A 449 49.67 7.59 -37.05
CA VAL A 449 50.65 6.93 -36.17
C VAL A 449 51.04 5.53 -36.65
N LEU A 450 50.20 4.84 -37.41
CA LEU A 450 50.44 3.49 -37.92
C LEU A 450 50.21 3.38 -39.44
N PRO A 451 50.88 4.21 -40.27
CA PRO A 451 50.58 4.32 -41.71
C PRO A 451 50.72 3.00 -42.49
N ALA A 452 51.57 2.08 -42.02
CA ALA A 452 51.75 0.75 -42.62
C ALA A 452 50.47 -0.11 -42.60
N LEU A 453 49.54 0.16 -41.68
CA LEU A 453 48.26 -0.55 -41.56
C LEU A 453 47.16 0.04 -42.43
N PHE A 454 47.33 1.27 -42.93
CA PHE A 454 46.30 2.05 -43.61
C PHE A 454 46.77 2.48 -45.00
N PRO A 455 46.71 1.58 -46.01
CA PRO A 455 47.14 1.91 -47.36
C PRO A 455 46.30 3.08 -47.92
N GLY A 456 46.96 4.17 -48.30
CA GLY A 456 46.30 5.39 -48.76
C GLY A 456 45.49 6.14 -47.68
N GLY A 457 45.73 5.84 -46.39
CA GLY A 457 45.03 6.49 -45.27
C GLY A 457 43.62 5.96 -44.98
N ALA A 458 43.19 4.90 -45.68
CA ALA A 458 41.89 4.26 -45.49
C ALA A 458 42.03 2.93 -44.72
N LEU A 459 40.88 2.38 -44.26
CA LEU A 459 40.83 1.05 -43.67
C LEU A 459 41.47 0.01 -44.62
N PRO A 460 42.26 -0.94 -44.08
CA PRO A 460 42.94 -1.92 -44.90
C PRO A 460 41.95 -2.81 -45.66
N PRO A 461 42.13 -3.02 -46.97
CA PRO A 461 41.32 -3.95 -47.73
C PRO A 461 41.58 -5.41 -47.30
N PRO A 462 40.67 -6.34 -47.58
CA PRO A 462 40.89 -7.77 -47.32
C PRO A 462 42.18 -8.27 -47.98
N GLY A 463 43.01 -8.97 -47.20
CA GLY A 463 44.30 -9.50 -47.68
C GLY A 463 45.45 -8.50 -47.68
N HIS A 464 45.28 -7.30 -47.09
CA HIS A 464 46.38 -6.35 -46.89
C HIS A 464 47.50 -6.96 -46.04
N LEU A 465 48.74 -6.75 -46.48
CA LEU A 465 49.95 -7.17 -45.78
C LEU A 465 50.76 -5.95 -45.35
N ALA A 466 51.07 -5.85 -44.06
CA ALA A 466 51.91 -4.81 -43.50
C ALA A 466 53.27 -5.38 -43.08
N HIS A 467 54.34 -4.64 -43.33
CA HIS A 467 55.67 -4.95 -42.81
C HIS A 467 55.94 -4.11 -41.57
N ILE A 468 56.16 -4.76 -40.43
CA ILE A 468 56.37 -4.11 -39.13
C ILE A 468 57.61 -4.75 -38.51
N ASP A 469 58.61 -3.93 -38.19
CA ASP A 469 59.89 -4.37 -37.60
C ASP A 469 60.56 -5.55 -38.34
N GLY A 470 60.41 -5.60 -39.66
CA GLY A 470 61.02 -6.62 -40.53
C GLY A 470 60.22 -7.92 -40.68
N LEU A 471 59.06 -8.03 -40.04
CA LEU A 471 58.14 -9.18 -40.15
C LEU A 471 56.89 -8.81 -40.96
N ARG A 472 56.29 -9.81 -41.60
CA ARG A 472 55.05 -9.66 -42.37
C ARG A 472 53.84 -10.03 -41.54
N TYR A 473 52.86 -9.13 -41.53
CA TYR A 473 51.58 -9.33 -40.86
C TYR A 473 50.42 -9.20 -41.85
N ALA A 474 49.47 -10.12 -41.80
CA ALA A 474 48.16 -9.95 -42.40
C ALA A 474 47.34 -9.02 -41.51
N VAL A 475 46.78 -7.97 -42.11
CA VAL A 475 45.97 -6.97 -41.42
C VAL A 475 44.52 -7.16 -41.82
N GLN A 476 43.64 -7.30 -40.83
CA GLN A 476 42.20 -7.43 -41.05
C GLN A 476 41.45 -6.36 -40.26
N ALA A 477 40.49 -5.70 -40.91
CA ALA A 477 39.61 -4.72 -40.28
C ALA A 477 38.19 -5.26 -40.17
N TYR A 478 37.58 -5.04 -39.01
CA TYR A 478 36.25 -5.49 -38.64
C TYR A 478 35.41 -4.28 -38.22
N PRO A 479 34.37 -3.89 -38.97
CA PRO A 479 33.48 -2.81 -38.55
C PRO A 479 32.68 -3.22 -37.31
N MET A 480 32.55 -2.31 -36.35
CA MET A 480 31.73 -2.50 -35.14
C MET A 480 30.33 -1.91 -35.35
N GLY A 481 29.34 -2.40 -34.59
CA GLY A 481 27.97 -1.86 -34.62
C GLY A 481 26.95 -2.65 -35.44
N LEU A 482 27.29 -3.84 -35.95
CA LEU A 482 26.34 -4.71 -36.65
C LEU A 482 25.26 -5.28 -35.71
N HIS A 483 25.56 -5.42 -34.42
CA HIS A 483 24.67 -5.97 -33.40
C HIS A 483 24.66 -5.15 -32.09
N SER A 484 25.20 -3.93 -32.09
CA SER A 484 25.28 -3.05 -30.92
C SER A 484 25.19 -1.57 -31.33
N ALA A 485 24.95 -0.68 -30.37
CA ALA A 485 25.00 0.77 -30.58
C ALA A 485 26.45 1.33 -30.72
N SER A 486 27.45 0.46 -30.65
CA SER A 486 28.87 0.81 -30.77
C SER A 486 29.18 1.27 -32.20
N ARG A 487 30.05 2.26 -32.37
CA ARG A 487 30.54 2.69 -33.68
C ARG A 487 32.06 2.61 -33.73
N GLY A 488 32.61 2.31 -34.91
CA GLY A 488 34.05 2.26 -35.14
C GLY A 488 34.52 0.99 -35.85
N SER A 489 35.80 0.66 -35.71
CA SER A 489 36.41 -0.52 -36.34
C SER A 489 37.50 -1.13 -35.49
N LEU A 490 37.66 -2.44 -35.59
CA LEU A 490 38.67 -3.23 -34.89
C LEU A 490 39.66 -3.80 -35.91
N ILE A 491 40.95 -3.60 -35.69
CA ILE A 491 42.03 -4.09 -36.54
C ILE A 491 42.78 -5.20 -35.81
N THR A 492 42.99 -6.32 -36.48
CA THR A 492 43.82 -7.41 -35.98
C THR A 492 45.03 -7.62 -36.89
N LEU A 493 46.14 -8.09 -36.31
CA LEU A 493 47.35 -8.44 -37.04
C LEU A 493 47.75 -9.89 -36.76
N SER A 494 47.82 -10.73 -37.79
CA SER A 494 48.31 -12.09 -37.67
C SER A 494 49.66 -12.23 -38.40
N HIS A 495 50.63 -12.83 -37.73
CA HIS A 495 51.94 -13.08 -38.34
C HIS A 495 51.81 -14.06 -39.51
N CYS A 496 52.36 -13.71 -40.66
CA CYS A 496 52.47 -14.63 -41.79
C CYS A 496 53.78 -15.39 -41.64
N GLU A 497 53.74 -16.67 -41.25
CA GLU A 497 54.89 -17.54 -41.46
C GLU A 497 55.15 -17.64 -42.97
N ASP A 498 56.40 -17.39 -43.37
CA ASP A 498 56.82 -17.74 -44.72
C ASP A 498 56.65 -19.25 -44.84
N ALA A 499 55.72 -19.69 -45.70
CA ALA A 499 55.59 -21.10 -46.03
C ALA A 499 56.97 -21.60 -46.47
N PRO A 500 57.47 -22.71 -45.89
CA PRO A 500 58.82 -23.20 -46.16
C PRO A 500 59.06 -23.50 -47.65
#